data_AF-A0A940CAX9-F1
#
_entry.id   AF-A0A940CAX9-F1
#
_cell.length_a   1.000
_cell.length_b   1.000
_cell.length_c   1.000
_cell.angle_alpha   90.00
_cell.angle_beta   90.00
_cell.angle_gamma   90.00
#
_symmetry.space_group_name_H-M   'P 1'
#
loop_
_entity.id
_entity.type
_entity.pdbx_description
1 polymer ?
#
loop_
_entity_poly.entity_id
_entity_poly.type
_entity_poly.pdbx_seq_one_letter_code
_entity_poly.pdbx_strand_id
1 'polypeptide(L)'
;MDGNNNQFNQQSGQSYQDQLLGQFSGQGYPQQPDGQPQQGYYQQPNGQPQQGYYQQPYVQPQQGYYQQPYGQPQQGYPQQPYGQPQQGYYQQPYGQPQQGYPQPPYGQPQYGYQGQPYGQPGQYGYGMPQAPVFDKRAAKKHFSGIGMSYFVFWIVSLVAVYATQLILYIMSVDTKSNYLLMIMSSMLPMYLIAAPLCVLMMKRVPEERIERTRWNFGQILGGFIVAYTLMYIGSWIGSFIGEIIESFYPDAQAATNSVQELVLTGEMWVNIIVMVMIGPVVEELLFRKVLCPRLKAYGDWVTIIVTGLMFGVFHGNITQGIYAFMFGAFLAYVYLRTGNIFITIGYHITANFMGSVIPLLLMNTVNIDGYDEVMATGDAQLVSEFMSDNPEAFALYGLYGLFIFGLIITGIILIIVTAARKRIFIYPGRIRIPSGMRFTTVILNVGMIMFLLGGIFEIFINTFY
;
A
#
# COMPACT_ATOMS: atom_id res chain seq x y z
N MET A 1 52.56 -20.56 47.09
CA MET A 1 51.54 -21.48 47.65
C MET A 1 50.54 -21.76 46.53
N ASP A 2 50.88 -22.50 45.48
CA ASP A 2 51.50 -23.85 45.38
C ASP A 2 50.45 -24.95 45.62
N GLY A 3 50.25 -25.94 44.74
CA GLY A 3 50.85 -26.11 43.42
C GLY A 3 50.43 -27.41 42.73
N ASN A 4 50.56 -27.44 41.40
CA ASN A 4 50.50 -28.57 40.46
C ASN A 4 49.98 -29.96 40.90
N ASN A 5 49.14 -30.54 40.04
CA ASN A 5 49.59 -31.75 39.36
C ASN A 5 49.17 -31.75 37.88
N ASN A 6 50.11 -32.06 36.99
CA ASN A 6 49.99 -31.91 35.53
C ASN A 6 50.49 -33.18 34.85
N GLN A 7 49.73 -33.71 33.90
CA GLN A 7 50.22 -34.48 32.73
C GLN A 7 49.15 -34.34 31.64
N PHE A 8 49.42 -33.59 30.56
CA PHE A 8 50.10 -34.05 29.33
C PHE A 8 49.38 -35.26 28.69
N ASN A 9 49.05 -35.25 27.39
CA ASN A 9 49.77 -34.60 26.29
C ASN A 9 48.88 -33.80 25.30
N GLN A 10 49.53 -32.99 24.44
CA GLN A 10 48.93 -32.23 23.34
C GLN A 10 49.15 -32.91 21.97
N GLN A 11 48.73 -32.22 20.90
CA GLN A 11 48.98 -32.46 19.46
C GLN A 11 48.09 -33.52 18.79
N SER A 12 47.61 -33.33 17.56
CA SER A 12 47.62 -32.14 16.68
C SER A 12 46.43 -32.19 15.71
N GLY A 13 45.96 -31.03 15.24
CA GLY A 13 44.80 -30.95 14.33
C GLY A 13 45.18 -31.12 12.85
N GLN A 14 44.23 -31.62 12.05
CA GLN A 14 44.25 -31.54 10.59
C GLN A 14 42.82 -31.54 10.00
N SER A 15 42.61 -30.66 9.02
CA SER A 15 41.55 -30.60 7.99
C SER A 15 40.14 -31.17 8.27
N TYR A 16 39.14 -30.26 8.24
CA TYR A 16 37.83 -30.57 7.65
C TYR A 16 38.02 -30.91 6.15
N GLN A 17 37.75 -32.15 5.75
CA GLN A 17 37.29 -32.61 4.40
C GLN A 17 37.49 -34.13 4.29
N ASP A 18 36.49 -34.93 4.71
CA ASP A 18 36.20 -36.29 4.19
C ASP A 18 35.08 -36.98 5.00
N GLN A 19 33.85 -36.45 4.93
CA GLN A 19 32.69 -37.11 5.56
C GLN A 19 31.34 -36.64 5.00
N LEU A 20 31.03 -36.92 3.71
CA LEU A 20 29.63 -36.96 3.20
C LEU A 20 29.47 -37.54 1.77
N LEU A 21 30.29 -38.52 1.35
CA LEU A 21 30.07 -39.27 0.10
C LEU A 21 30.12 -40.78 0.35
N GLY A 22 29.10 -41.51 -0.10
CA GLY A 22 29.15 -42.98 -0.20
C GLY A 22 28.13 -43.78 0.62
N GLN A 23 26.83 -43.57 0.41
CA GLN A 23 25.84 -44.63 0.63
C GLN A 23 24.52 -44.37 -0.11
N PHE A 24 24.26 -45.14 -1.17
CA PHE A 24 22.96 -45.71 -1.60
C PHE A 24 23.09 -46.25 -3.03
N SER A 25 23.16 -47.57 -3.18
CA SER A 25 23.09 -48.23 -4.50
C SER A 25 22.61 -49.68 -4.40
N GLY A 26 21.81 -50.10 -5.39
CA GLY A 26 21.66 -51.50 -5.81
C GLY A 26 20.62 -52.39 -5.12
N GLN A 27 19.41 -52.43 -5.68
CA GLN A 27 18.66 -53.68 -5.88
C GLN A 27 17.99 -53.67 -7.27
N GLY A 28 18.16 -54.74 -8.07
CA GLY A 28 17.44 -54.98 -9.34
C GLY A 28 16.13 -55.76 -9.09
N TYR A 29 15.39 -56.29 -10.07
CA TYR A 29 15.54 -56.60 -11.51
C TYR A 29 14.08 -56.74 -12.11
N PRO A 30 13.78 -57.15 -13.38
CA PRO A 30 14.62 -57.61 -14.51
C PRO A 30 14.33 -56.93 -15.89
N GLN A 31 14.90 -57.51 -16.96
CA GLN A 31 14.74 -57.20 -18.40
C GLN A 31 14.27 -58.50 -19.14
N GLN A 32 13.88 -58.58 -20.43
CA GLN A 32 13.78 -57.65 -21.58
C GLN A 32 12.52 -58.07 -22.42
N PRO A 33 12.39 -58.15 -23.79
CA PRO A 33 13.25 -57.85 -24.96
C PRO A 33 12.57 -56.89 -25.99
N ASP A 34 12.93 -57.04 -27.28
CA ASP A 34 12.31 -56.57 -28.55
C ASP A 34 12.02 -55.06 -28.79
N GLY A 35 12.37 -54.45 -29.92
CA GLY A 35 13.17 -54.91 -31.08
C GLY A 35 13.26 -53.83 -32.18
N GLN A 36 14.37 -53.77 -32.94
CA GLN A 36 14.56 -52.86 -34.09
C GLN A 36 14.65 -53.65 -35.42
N PRO A 37 14.28 -53.01 -36.54
CA PRO A 37 15.27 -52.83 -37.62
C PRO A 37 15.26 -51.41 -38.25
N GLN A 38 16.15 -51.19 -39.22
CA GLN A 38 16.43 -49.90 -39.89
C GLN A 38 15.98 -49.90 -41.37
N GLN A 39 16.00 -48.70 -42.00
CA GLN A 39 15.97 -48.44 -43.46
C GLN A 39 14.62 -48.74 -44.18
N GLY A 40 14.31 -48.18 -45.35
CA GLY A 40 14.93 -47.07 -46.09
C GLY A 40 14.49 -46.99 -47.58
N TYR A 41 14.30 -45.77 -48.10
CA TYR A 41 14.09 -45.39 -49.51
C TYR A 41 12.79 -45.80 -50.25
N TYR A 42 12.13 -44.82 -50.88
CA TYR A 42 12.10 -44.65 -52.36
C TYR A 42 11.78 -43.17 -52.71
N GLN A 43 11.91 -42.77 -53.98
CA GLN A 43 12.06 -41.36 -54.41
C GLN A 43 10.86 -40.74 -55.17
N GLN A 44 10.93 -39.42 -55.34
CA GLN A 44 10.06 -38.57 -56.18
C GLN A 44 10.26 -38.84 -57.69
N PRO A 45 9.41 -38.27 -58.58
CA PRO A 45 9.81 -37.02 -59.27
C PRO A 45 8.61 -36.06 -59.51
N ASN A 46 8.71 -34.79 -59.97
CA ASN A 46 9.83 -33.86 -60.18
C ASN A 46 9.27 -32.40 -60.15
N GLY A 47 10.11 -31.36 -59.98
CA GLY A 47 9.66 -29.96 -60.17
C GLY A 47 10.44 -28.88 -59.42
N GLN A 48 11.68 -28.59 -59.85
CA GLN A 48 12.59 -27.59 -59.26
C GLN A 48 12.81 -26.40 -60.25
N PRO A 49 13.47 -25.26 -59.92
CA PRO A 49 14.80 -25.18 -59.28
C PRO A 49 14.98 -24.12 -58.15
N GLN A 50 16.20 -24.07 -57.61
CA GLN A 50 16.65 -23.25 -56.47
C GLN A 50 17.40 -21.97 -56.91
N GLN A 51 17.66 -21.07 -55.94
CA GLN A 51 18.88 -20.26 -55.87
C GLN A 51 19.37 -20.14 -54.42
N GLY A 52 20.62 -19.71 -54.19
CA GLY A 52 21.15 -19.46 -52.86
C GLY A 52 22.47 -18.67 -52.83
N TYR A 53 22.72 -18.05 -51.67
CA TYR A 53 23.98 -17.48 -51.16
C TYR A 53 24.68 -16.34 -51.91
N TYR A 54 24.85 -15.20 -51.20
CA TYR A 54 26.12 -14.50 -51.01
C TYR A 54 26.07 -13.67 -49.69
N GLN A 55 27.22 -13.31 -49.11
CA GLN A 55 27.35 -12.53 -47.86
C GLN A 55 27.76 -11.07 -48.13
N GLN A 56 27.41 -10.14 -47.21
CA GLN A 56 28.10 -8.86 -46.97
C GLN A 56 27.89 -8.42 -45.48
N PRO A 57 28.65 -7.44 -44.92
CA PRO A 57 29.02 -7.44 -43.49
C PRO A 57 28.71 -6.14 -42.73
N TYR A 58 29.13 -6.09 -41.45
CA TYR A 58 29.10 -4.89 -40.59
C TYR A 58 30.22 -3.89 -40.92
N VAL A 59 29.88 -2.61 -41.06
CA VAL A 59 30.79 -1.45 -40.86
C VAL A 59 29.99 -0.29 -40.24
N GLN A 60 30.61 0.50 -39.36
CA GLN A 60 30.07 1.70 -38.71
C GLN A 60 30.97 2.91 -39.04
N PRO A 61 30.41 4.14 -39.16
CA PRO A 61 31.15 5.28 -38.60
C PRO A 61 30.28 6.36 -37.92
N GLN A 62 30.66 6.68 -36.69
CA GLN A 62 30.86 8.00 -36.06
C GLN A 62 30.07 9.24 -36.54
N GLN A 63 29.55 10.00 -35.56
CA GLN A 63 29.17 11.42 -35.71
C GLN A 63 30.37 12.34 -35.42
N GLY A 64 30.42 13.51 -36.06
CA GLY A 64 31.41 14.58 -35.79
C GLY A 64 30.79 15.80 -35.10
N TYR A 65 31.53 16.42 -34.17
CA TYR A 65 31.10 17.58 -33.38
C TYR A 65 31.57 18.91 -33.98
N TYR A 66 30.78 19.99 -33.84
CA TYR A 66 31.29 21.36 -33.69
C TYR A 66 30.40 22.21 -32.75
N GLN A 67 30.99 23.26 -32.16
CA GLN A 67 30.41 24.07 -31.09
C GLN A 67 29.79 25.40 -31.59
N GLN A 68 29.04 26.10 -30.73
CA GLN A 68 28.72 27.53 -30.89
C GLN A 68 29.32 28.37 -29.76
N PRO A 69 29.82 29.58 -30.09
CA PRO A 69 29.80 30.70 -29.15
C PRO A 69 29.29 32.04 -29.76
N TYR A 70 28.40 32.71 -29.02
CA TYR A 70 28.13 34.16 -28.91
C TYR A 70 28.18 35.11 -30.14
N GLY A 71 27.06 35.83 -30.36
CA GLY A 71 27.00 37.08 -31.15
C GLY A 71 25.64 37.81 -31.01
N GLN A 72 25.68 39.14 -30.81
CA GLN A 72 24.52 40.06 -30.64
C GLN A 72 24.83 41.39 -31.37
N PRO A 73 23.92 42.39 -31.49
CA PRO A 73 22.44 42.37 -31.53
C PRO A 73 21.87 43.26 -32.68
N GLN A 74 20.54 43.45 -32.79
CA GLN A 74 19.86 44.78 -32.75
C GLN A 74 18.33 44.78 -33.03
N GLN A 75 17.62 45.61 -32.24
CA GLN A 75 16.37 46.39 -32.45
C GLN A 75 15.17 45.88 -33.28
N GLY A 76 13.94 46.18 -32.78
CA GLY A 76 12.77 46.49 -33.64
C GLY A 76 11.37 46.05 -33.18
N TYR A 77 10.73 46.75 -32.23
CA TYR A 77 9.28 46.62 -31.94
C TYR A 77 8.63 47.96 -31.54
N PRO A 78 7.47 48.31 -32.11
CA PRO A 78 6.51 49.27 -31.52
C PRO A 78 5.33 48.54 -30.83
N GLN A 79 4.81 49.11 -29.73
CA GLN A 79 3.56 48.67 -29.09
C GLN A 79 2.38 49.60 -29.43
N GLN A 80 1.14 49.14 -29.21
CA GLN A 80 -0.03 50.00 -29.02
C GLN A 80 -0.91 49.54 -27.82
N PRO A 81 -1.75 50.42 -27.24
CA PRO A 81 -2.18 50.29 -25.84
C PRO A 81 -3.70 50.05 -25.65
N TYR A 82 -4.13 50.07 -24.38
CA TYR A 82 -5.48 49.76 -23.89
C TYR A 82 -6.60 50.71 -24.36
N GLY A 83 -7.82 50.17 -24.49
CA GLY A 83 -9.06 50.95 -24.62
C GLY A 83 -10.35 50.14 -24.41
N GLN A 84 -11.22 50.63 -23.53
CA GLN A 84 -12.69 50.44 -23.52
C GLN A 84 -13.33 51.78 -24.02
N PRO A 85 -14.64 51.93 -24.32
CA PRO A 85 -15.80 51.11 -23.88
C PRO A 85 -16.93 50.91 -24.94
N GLN A 86 -18.09 50.41 -24.47
CA GLN A 86 -19.49 50.82 -24.80
C GLN A 86 -20.48 49.66 -25.07
N GLN A 87 -21.78 49.97 -24.87
CA GLN A 87 -22.92 49.05 -24.99
C GLN A 87 -23.51 49.10 -26.41
N GLY A 88 -24.19 48.01 -26.82
CA GLY A 88 -25.05 47.99 -28.01
C GLY A 88 -26.25 47.07 -27.82
N TYR A 89 -27.47 47.61 -27.94
CA TYR A 89 -28.71 46.84 -27.93
C TYR A 89 -29.07 46.43 -29.35
N TYR A 90 -29.40 45.16 -29.58
CA TYR A 90 -30.13 44.73 -30.79
C TYR A 90 -31.21 43.69 -30.49
N GLN A 91 -32.27 43.72 -31.29
CA GLN A 91 -33.53 43.00 -31.09
C GLN A 91 -33.54 41.64 -31.81
N GLN A 92 -34.43 40.74 -31.38
CA GLN A 92 -34.82 39.58 -32.18
C GLN A 92 -35.94 39.94 -33.18
N PRO A 93 -35.91 39.41 -34.41
CA PRO A 93 -37.10 39.07 -35.17
C PRO A 93 -37.49 37.58 -34.96
N TYR A 94 -38.79 37.29 -34.95
CA TYR A 94 -39.32 35.93 -34.82
C TYR A 94 -39.22 35.13 -36.11
N GLY A 95 -39.03 33.80 -36.01
CA GLY A 95 -39.10 32.89 -37.16
C GLY A 95 -39.21 31.41 -36.74
N GLN A 96 -40.29 30.75 -37.17
CA GLN A 96 -40.55 29.31 -37.07
C GLN A 96 -41.46 28.89 -38.23
N PRO A 97 -41.56 27.58 -38.58
CA PRO A 97 -40.65 26.48 -38.34
C PRO A 97 -40.30 25.71 -39.64
N GLN A 98 -39.38 24.74 -39.58
CA GLN A 98 -39.41 23.59 -40.50
C GLN A 98 -38.78 22.34 -39.86
N GLN A 99 -39.23 21.15 -40.28
CA GLN A 99 -38.87 19.87 -39.66
C GLN A 99 -37.67 19.22 -40.35
N GLY A 100 -36.80 18.58 -39.56
CA GLY A 100 -35.75 17.69 -40.05
C GLY A 100 -35.24 16.78 -38.93
N TYR A 101 -35.44 15.47 -39.06
CA TYR A 101 -34.82 14.47 -38.18
C TYR A 101 -33.38 14.22 -38.63
N PRO A 102 -32.42 14.01 -37.71
CA PRO A 102 -32.13 12.61 -37.36
C PRO A 102 -31.72 12.34 -35.88
N GLN A 103 -31.95 11.09 -35.46
CA GLN A 103 -31.21 10.24 -34.51
C GLN A 103 -30.60 10.84 -33.20
N PRO A 104 -30.95 10.30 -32.01
CA PRO A 104 -30.42 10.78 -30.72
C PRO A 104 -29.06 10.16 -30.33
N PRO A 105 -28.04 10.96 -29.97
CA PRO A 105 -26.88 10.50 -29.22
C PRO A 105 -27.15 10.50 -27.71
N TYR A 106 -26.91 9.36 -27.07
CA TYR A 106 -26.81 9.10 -25.62
C TYR A 106 -26.71 10.33 -24.70
N GLY A 107 -27.80 10.62 -23.98
CA GLY A 107 -27.86 11.76 -23.06
C GLY A 107 -26.96 11.60 -21.83
N GLN A 108 -26.07 12.57 -21.61
CA GLN A 108 -25.49 12.84 -20.29
C GLN A 108 -26.44 13.75 -19.49
N PRO A 109 -26.71 13.49 -18.19
CA PRO A 109 -27.44 14.44 -17.35
C PRO A 109 -26.54 15.65 -17.02
N GLN A 110 -26.64 16.71 -17.83
CA GLN A 110 -26.06 18.01 -17.49
C GLN A 110 -26.76 18.61 -16.26
N TYR A 111 -26.10 18.55 -15.10
CA TYR A 111 -26.49 19.33 -13.92
C TYR A 111 -26.10 20.81 -14.11
N GLY A 112 -26.86 21.51 -14.95
CA GLY A 112 -26.74 22.95 -15.16
C GLY A 112 -27.24 23.76 -13.98
N TYR A 113 -26.35 24.17 -13.08
CA TYR A 113 -26.63 25.25 -12.12
C TYR A 113 -26.70 26.59 -12.85
N GLN A 114 -27.87 26.95 -13.38
CA GLN A 114 -28.15 28.32 -13.79
C GLN A 114 -28.22 29.21 -12.55
N GLY A 115 -27.30 30.17 -12.44
CA GLY A 115 -27.39 31.24 -11.45
C GLY A 115 -28.47 32.24 -11.86
N GLN A 116 -29.55 32.33 -11.08
CA GLN A 116 -30.57 33.37 -11.28
C GLN A 116 -30.13 34.70 -10.66
N PRO A 117 -30.45 35.85 -11.29
CA PRO A 117 -30.18 37.17 -10.72
C PRO A 117 -31.12 37.47 -9.54
N TYR A 118 -30.72 38.43 -8.69
CA TYR A 118 -31.48 38.84 -7.51
C TYR A 118 -32.84 39.47 -7.86
N GLY A 119 -33.92 38.72 -7.64
CA GLY A 119 -35.30 39.23 -7.68
C GLY A 119 -35.79 39.77 -6.34
N GLN A 120 -36.72 40.72 -6.37
CA GLN A 120 -37.37 41.28 -5.18
C GLN A 120 -38.30 40.25 -4.49
N PRO A 121 -38.59 40.39 -3.18
CA PRO A 121 -39.33 39.39 -2.41
C PRO A 121 -40.82 39.30 -2.78
N GLY A 122 -41.17 38.34 -3.64
CA GLY A 122 -42.56 37.96 -3.92
C GLY A 122 -43.17 37.07 -2.83
N GLN A 123 -44.36 37.40 -2.35
CA GLN A 123 -44.96 36.86 -1.12
C GLN A 123 -45.78 35.58 -1.33
N TYR A 124 -45.16 34.44 -1.68
CA TYR A 124 -45.84 33.13 -1.75
C TYR A 124 -45.06 32.01 -1.07
N GLY A 125 -45.55 31.58 0.10
CA GLY A 125 -44.85 30.69 1.02
C GLY A 125 -45.02 29.19 0.73
N TYR A 126 -44.40 28.68 -0.34
CA TYR A 126 -43.97 27.27 -0.36
C TYR A 126 -42.55 27.18 0.19
N GLY A 127 -42.43 26.84 1.47
CA GLY A 127 -41.13 26.73 2.14
C GLY A 127 -40.28 25.63 1.54
N MET A 128 -39.25 26.00 0.77
CA MET A 128 -38.19 25.06 0.40
C MET A 128 -37.61 24.44 1.69
N PRO A 129 -37.38 23.12 1.75
CA PRO A 129 -36.76 22.50 2.92
C PRO A 129 -35.40 23.15 3.19
N GLN A 130 -35.30 23.92 4.28
CA GLN A 130 -34.03 24.50 4.69
C GLN A 130 -33.02 23.37 4.90
N ALA A 131 -31.80 23.53 4.36
CA ALA A 131 -30.74 22.57 4.58
C ALA A 131 -30.55 22.39 6.10
N PRO A 132 -30.61 21.15 6.62
CA PRO A 132 -30.75 20.92 8.06
C PRO A 132 -29.61 21.58 8.83
N VAL A 133 -29.96 22.43 9.79
CA VAL A 133 -29.02 23.19 10.63
C VAL A 133 -28.06 22.20 11.29
N PHE A 134 -26.76 22.52 11.27
CA PHE A 134 -25.72 21.65 11.80
C PHE A 134 -25.86 21.45 13.32
N ASP A 135 -26.43 20.31 13.72
CA ASP A 135 -26.43 19.89 15.12
C ASP A 135 -25.05 19.35 15.53
N LYS A 136 -24.29 20.21 16.21
CA LYS A 136 -22.99 19.88 16.80
C LYS A 136 -23.08 18.77 17.84
N ARG A 137 -24.18 18.63 18.59
CA ARG A 137 -24.37 17.60 19.62
C ARG A 137 -24.60 16.24 18.98
N ALA A 138 -25.47 16.15 17.97
CA ALA A 138 -25.64 14.92 17.18
C ALA A 138 -24.33 14.51 16.50
N ALA A 139 -23.63 15.45 15.85
CA ALA A 139 -22.34 15.16 15.21
C ALA A 139 -21.28 14.67 16.23
N LYS A 140 -21.14 15.32 17.39
CA LYS A 140 -20.22 14.84 18.45
C LYS A 140 -20.62 13.47 19.01
N LYS A 141 -21.92 13.17 19.14
CA LYS A 141 -22.39 11.83 19.54
C LYS A 141 -22.03 10.78 18.47
N HIS A 142 -22.12 11.13 17.19
CA HIS A 142 -21.78 10.26 16.07
C HIS A 142 -20.30 9.88 16.05
N PHE A 143 -19.39 10.87 16.05
CA PHE A 143 -17.94 10.61 16.13
C PHE A 143 -17.56 9.91 17.45
N SER A 144 -18.21 10.23 18.56
CA SER A 144 -17.99 9.52 19.83
C SER A 144 -18.46 8.07 19.79
N GLY A 145 -19.48 7.72 19.00
CA GLY A 145 -19.89 6.32 18.78
C GLY A 145 -18.85 5.56 17.96
N ILE A 146 -18.26 6.20 16.96
CA ILE A 146 -17.16 5.64 16.15
C ILE A 146 -15.93 5.39 17.02
N GLY A 147 -15.38 6.42 17.66
CA GLY A 147 -14.17 6.30 18.47
C GLY A 147 -14.33 5.31 19.63
N MET A 148 -15.46 5.34 20.33
CA MET A 148 -15.73 4.37 21.41
C MET A 148 -15.81 2.92 20.90
N SER A 149 -16.27 2.68 19.67
CA SER A 149 -16.30 1.33 19.10
C SER A 149 -14.90 0.79 18.82
N TYR A 150 -13.98 1.64 18.33
CA TYR A 150 -12.58 1.26 18.11
C TYR A 150 -11.75 1.22 19.40
N PHE A 151 -12.04 2.09 20.38
CA PHE A 151 -11.43 1.99 21.72
C PHE A 151 -11.83 0.70 22.42
N VAL A 152 -13.11 0.31 22.37
CA VAL A 152 -13.58 -0.96 22.94
C VAL A 152 -13.08 -2.16 22.14
N PHE A 153 -12.93 -2.08 20.81
CA PHE A 153 -12.19 -3.09 20.04
C PHE A 153 -10.80 -3.29 20.65
N TRP A 154 -10.03 -2.21 20.79
CA TRP A 154 -8.63 -2.27 21.18
C TRP A 154 -8.44 -2.86 22.59
N ILE A 155 -9.19 -2.37 23.58
CA ILE A 155 -9.18 -2.91 24.94
C ILE A 155 -9.63 -4.38 24.98
N VAL A 156 -10.64 -4.77 24.18
CA VAL A 156 -11.11 -6.17 24.14
C VAL A 156 -10.13 -7.08 23.41
N SER A 157 -9.41 -6.61 22.38
CA SER A 157 -8.30 -7.35 21.77
C SER A 157 -7.22 -7.63 22.80
N LEU A 158 -6.75 -6.60 23.51
CA LEU A 158 -5.71 -6.69 24.54
C LEU A 158 -6.09 -7.72 25.62
N VAL A 159 -7.30 -7.59 26.19
CA VAL A 159 -7.80 -8.53 27.21
C VAL A 159 -7.99 -9.94 26.65
N ALA A 160 -8.51 -10.09 25.44
CA ALA A 160 -8.74 -11.41 24.83
C ALA A 160 -7.43 -12.14 24.49
N VAL A 161 -6.39 -11.43 24.04
CA VAL A 161 -5.07 -11.99 23.79
C VAL A 161 -4.41 -12.43 25.11
N TYR A 162 -4.34 -11.55 26.13
CA TYR A 162 -3.76 -11.93 27.42
C TYR A 162 -4.53 -13.08 28.11
N ALA A 163 -5.87 -13.10 28.01
CA ALA A 163 -6.66 -14.22 28.52
C ALA A 163 -6.36 -15.52 27.76
N THR A 164 -6.16 -15.47 26.44
CA THR A 164 -5.81 -16.65 25.62
C THR A 164 -4.43 -17.17 25.99
N GLN A 165 -3.43 -16.29 26.11
CA GLN A 165 -2.08 -16.69 26.51
C GLN A 165 -2.05 -17.26 27.95
N LEU A 166 -2.82 -16.69 28.88
CA LEU A 166 -2.97 -17.21 30.24
C LEU A 166 -3.62 -18.61 30.27
N ILE A 167 -4.66 -18.85 29.44
CA ILE A 167 -5.30 -20.17 29.33
C ILE A 167 -4.31 -21.20 28.78
N LEU A 168 -3.58 -20.87 27.70
CA LEU A 168 -2.57 -21.77 27.12
C LEU A 168 -1.44 -22.09 28.10
N TYR A 169 -0.96 -21.09 28.85
CA TYR A 169 0.01 -21.26 29.92
C TYR A 169 -0.50 -22.19 31.05
N ILE A 170 -1.73 -21.99 31.53
CA ILE A 170 -2.35 -22.86 32.56
C ILE A 170 -2.52 -24.29 32.02
N MET A 171 -2.84 -24.45 30.74
CA MET A 171 -2.91 -25.75 30.07
C MET A 171 -1.53 -26.38 29.77
N SER A 172 -0.42 -25.73 30.15
CA SER A 172 0.95 -26.14 29.84
C SER A 172 1.23 -26.34 28.34
N VAL A 173 0.54 -25.58 27.50
CA VAL A 173 0.73 -25.59 26.04
C VAL A 173 1.89 -24.66 25.71
N ASP A 174 2.99 -25.22 25.20
CA ASP A 174 4.10 -24.42 24.71
C ASP A 174 3.72 -23.73 23.39
N THR A 175 3.55 -22.41 23.46
CA THR A 175 3.30 -21.55 22.28
C THR A 175 4.60 -21.07 21.63
N LYS A 176 5.75 -21.17 22.30
CA LYS A 176 7.02 -20.56 21.83
C LYS A 176 7.74 -21.42 20.81
N SER A 177 7.65 -22.75 20.91
CA SER A 177 8.23 -23.68 19.91
C SER A 177 7.37 -23.84 18.64
N ASN A 178 6.20 -23.19 18.56
CA ASN A 178 5.28 -23.31 17.43
C ASN A 178 4.79 -21.93 16.96
N TYR A 179 5.42 -21.40 15.90
CA TYR A 179 5.16 -20.05 15.41
C TYR A 179 3.71 -19.86 14.94
N LEU A 180 3.13 -20.86 14.25
CA LEU A 180 1.69 -20.86 13.93
C LEU A 180 0.82 -20.64 15.18
N LEU A 181 1.06 -21.38 16.25
CA LEU A 181 0.28 -21.29 17.48
C LEU A 181 0.48 -19.94 18.18
N MET A 182 1.71 -19.41 18.23
CA MET A 182 2.03 -18.08 18.76
C MET A 182 1.27 -16.96 18.03
N ILE A 183 1.26 -17.01 16.70
CA ILE A 183 0.54 -16.06 15.84
C ILE A 183 -0.98 -16.24 16.00
N MET A 184 -1.49 -17.47 15.97
CA MET A 184 -2.92 -17.76 16.11
C MET A 184 -3.47 -17.34 17.47
N SER A 185 -2.77 -17.60 18.57
CA SER A 185 -3.19 -17.19 19.92
C SER A 185 -3.16 -15.66 20.13
N SER A 186 -2.44 -14.93 19.28
CA SER A 186 -2.34 -13.46 19.32
C SER A 186 -3.31 -12.78 18.33
N MET A 187 -3.59 -13.38 17.18
CA MET A 187 -4.44 -12.81 16.13
C MET A 187 -5.92 -13.23 16.23
N LEU A 188 -6.20 -14.51 16.51
CA LEU A 188 -7.58 -15.03 16.51
C LEU A 188 -8.48 -14.39 17.58
N PRO A 189 -8.05 -14.09 18.83
CA PRO A 189 -8.93 -13.47 19.80
C PRO A 189 -9.41 -12.09 19.37
N MET A 190 -8.54 -11.30 18.72
CA MET A 190 -8.90 -10.02 18.11
C MET A 190 -9.93 -10.21 16.98
N TYR A 191 -9.67 -11.11 16.03
CA TYR A 191 -10.54 -11.29 14.86
C TYR A 191 -11.87 -12.00 15.16
N LEU A 192 -11.94 -12.84 16.20
CA LEU A 192 -13.14 -13.61 16.58
C LEU A 192 -13.97 -12.97 17.70
N ILE A 193 -13.39 -12.08 18.53
CA ILE A 193 -14.09 -11.45 19.66
C ILE A 193 -14.19 -9.93 19.48
N ALA A 194 -13.06 -9.23 19.37
CA ALA A 194 -13.03 -7.77 19.29
C ALA A 194 -13.62 -7.23 17.98
N ALA A 195 -13.30 -7.83 16.83
CA ALA A 195 -13.82 -7.40 15.54
C ALA A 195 -15.35 -7.54 15.41
N PRO A 196 -15.98 -8.68 15.76
CA PRO A 196 -17.43 -8.79 15.79
C PRO A 196 -18.09 -7.82 16.78
N LEU A 197 -17.51 -7.62 17.96
CA LEU A 197 -18.02 -6.67 18.96
C LEU A 197 -18.01 -5.23 18.42
N CYS A 198 -16.92 -4.79 17.77
CA CYS A 198 -16.84 -3.48 17.14
C CYS A 198 -17.88 -3.32 16.03
N VAL A 199 -18.08 -4.31 15.17
CA VAL A 199 -19.13 -4.27 14.15
C VAL A 199 -20.53 -4.18 14.79
N LEU A 200 -20.79 -4.90 15.88
CA LEU A 200 -22.04 -4.82 16.63
C LEU A 200 -22.25 -3.45 17.33
N MET A 201 -21.18 -2.80 17.78
CA MET A 201 -21.23 -1.42 18.28
C MET A 201 -21.49 -0.42 17.15
N MET A 202 -20.77 -0.54 16.04
CA MET A 202 -20.87 0.32 14.86
C MET A 202 -22.24 0.25 14.19
N LYS A 203 -22.99 -0.86 14.27
CA LYS A 203 -24.42 -0.93 13.87
C LYS A 203 -25.31 0.11 14.54
N ARG A 204 -24.92 0.68 15.69
CA ARG A 204 -25.64 1.77 16.39
C ARG A 204 -25.29 3.17 15.85
N VAL A 205 -24.26 3.29 15.01
CA VAL A 205 -23.85 4.52 14.32
C VAL A 205 -24.48 4.54 12.92
N PRO A 206 -25.25 5.58 12.54
CA PRO A 206 -25.85 5.70 11.21
C PRO A 206 -24.83 5.67 10.07
N GLU A 207 -25.20 5.08 8.94
CA GLU A 207 -24.36 4.99 7.74
C GLU A 207 -25.06 5.57 6.51
N GLU A 208 -24.27 6.15 5.60
CA GLU A 208 -24.68 6.63 4.28
C GLU A 208 -24.09 5.69 3.22
N ARG A 209 -24.93 5.21 2.29
CA ARG A 209 -24.54 4.23 1.28
C ARG A 209 -23.51 4.83 0.31
N ILE A 210 -22.34 4.21 0.22
CA ILE A 210 -21.37 4.50 -0.83
C ILE A 210 -21.80 3.78 -2.12
N GLU A 211 -21.94 4.54 -3.21
CA GLU A 211 -22.35 4.01 -4.51
C GLU A 211 -21.24 3.22 -5.18
N ARG A 212 -21.61 2.24 -6.02
CA ARG A 212 -20.65 1.43 -6.78
C ARG A 212 -20.44 2.01 -8.17
N THR A 213 -19.20 2.33 -8.49
CA THR A 213 -18.76 2.67 -9.85
C THR A 213 -17.77 1.61 -10.35
N ARG A 214 -17.54 1.56 -11.67
CA ARG A 214 -16.55 0.66 -12.27
C ARG A 214 -15.34 1.48 -12.70
N TRP A 215 -14.20 1.20 -12.08
CA TRP A 215 -12.89 1.60 -12.60
C TRP A 215 -12.44 0.60 -13.67
N ASN A 216 -11.77 1.10 -14.71
CA ASN A 216 -11.09 0.24 -15.70
C ASN A 216 -9.73 -0.26 -15.17
N PHE A 217 -9.13 -1.23 -15.86
CA PHE A 217 -7.85 -1.81 -15.45
C PHE A 217 -6.73 -0.77 -15.24
N GLY A 218 -6.62 0.24 -16.11
CA GLY A 218 -5.61 1.29 -15.97
C GLY A 218 -5.83 2.19 -14.74
N GLN A 219 -7.08 2.42 -14.33
CA GLN A 219 -7.41 3.12 -13.09
C GLN A 219 -7.12 2.25 -11.85
N ILE A 220 -7.33 0.94 -11.94
CA ILE A 220 -7.04 -0.02 -10.86
C ILE A 220 -5.53 -0.15 -10.69
N LEU A 221 -4.78 -0.42 -11.77
CA LEU A 221 -3.31 -0.50 -11.73
C LEU A 221 -2.67 0.82 -11.30
N GLY A 222 -3.08 1.95 -11.91
CA GLY A 222 -2.58 3.27 -11.49
C GLY A 222 -2.95 3.63 -10.05
N GLY A 223 -4.10 3.17 -9.57
CA GLY A 223 -4.49 3.29 -8.17
C GLY A 223 -3.60 2.46 -7.24
N PHE A 224 -3.30 1.21 -7.60
CA PHE A 224 -2.38 0.37 -6.82
C PHE A 224 -0.99 1.00 -6.73
N ILE A 225 -0.42 1.45 -7.86
CA ILE A 225 0.90 2.10 -7.91
C ILE A 225 0.93 3.32 -6.98
N VAL A 226 -0.08 4.20 -7.04
CA VAL A 226 -0.18 5.37 -6.15
C VAL A 226 -0.32 4.96 -4.68
N ALA A 227 -1.10 3.93 -4.35
CA ALA A 227 -1.22 3.43 -2.98
C ALA A 227 0.14 2.94 -2.46
N TYR A 228 0.84 2.12 -3.24
CA TYR A 228 2.13 1.55 -2.90
C TYR A 228 3.24 2.62 -2.77
N THR A 229 3.24 3.63 -3.64
CA THR A 229 4.12 4.81 -3.51
C THR A 229 3.84 5.61 -2.22
N LEU A 230 2.58 5.80 -1.85
CA LEU A 230 2.23 6.49 -0.59
C LEU A 230 2.64 5.68 0.65
N MET A 231 2.66 4.35 0.56
CA MET A 231 3.22 3.48 1.59
C MET A 231 4.73 3.69 1.76
N TYR A 232 5.51 3.67 0.67
CA TYR A 232 6.96 3.91 0.74
C TYR A 232 7.31 5.33 1.25
N ILE A 233 6.64 6.36 0.74
CA ILE A 233 6.85 7.75 1.22
C ILE A 233 6.52 7.85 2.70
N GLY A 234 5.41 7.25 3.15
CA GLY A 234 5.06 7.21 4.56
C GLY A 234 6.05 6.41 5.41
N SER A 235 6.66 5.36 4.85
CA SER A 235 7.64 4.54 5.57
C SER A 235 8.94 5.29 5.79
N TRP A 236 9.43 6.01 4.78
CA TRP A 236 10.62 6.86 4.92
C TRP A 236 10.40 8.02 5.91
N ILE A 237 9.20 8.62 5.92
CA ILE A 237 8.85 9.64 6.92
C ILE A 237 8.75 9.01 8.31
N GLY A 238 8.20 7.79 8.43
CA GLY A 238 8.11 7.03 9.67
C GLY A 238 9.49 6.71 10.25
N SER A 239 10.36 6.05 9.48
CA SER A 239 11.73 5.72 9.88
C SER A 239 12.53 6.96 10.26
N PHE A 240 12.48 8.03 9.47
CA PHE A 240 13.18 9.29 9.78
C PHE A 240 12.70 9.94 11.10
N ILE A 241 11.41 9.81 11.44
CA ILE A 241 10.89 10.25 12.76
C ILE A 241 11.38 9.31 13.87
N GLY A 242 11.46 8.00 13.62
CA GLY A 242 12.03 7.02 14.53
C GLY A 242 13.51 7.29 14.84
N GLU A 243 14.33 7.43 13.80
CA GLU A 243 15.76 7.79 13.88
C GLU A 243 15.99 9.07 14.70
N ILE A 244 15.12 10.09 14.52
CA ILE A 244 15.16 11.32 15.32
C ILE A 244 14.87 11.02 16.79
N ILE A 245 13.88 10.18 17.12
CA ILE A 245 13.55 9.85 18.51
C ILE A 245 14.69 9.05 19.16
N GLU A 246 15.23 8.05 18.47
CA GLU A 246 16.39 7.26 18.92
C GLU A 246 17.64 8.12 19.12
N SER A 247 17.84 9.17 18.31
CA SER A 247 18.94 10.13 18.51
C SER A 247 18.86 10.93 19.82
N PHE A 248 17.67 11.02 20.44
CA PHE A 248 17.47 11.59 21.78
C PHE A 248 17.30 10.53 22.88
N TYR A 249 16.91 9.31 22.53
CA TYR A 249 16.60 8.21 23.44
C TYR A 249 17.17 6.89 22.88
N PRO A 250 18.47 6.58 23.06
CA PRO A 250 19.13 5.48 22.35
C PRO A 250 18.60 4.07 22.63
N ASP A 251 17.89 3.87 23.75
CA ASP A 251 17.25 2.59 24.09
C ASP A 251 15.85 2.41 23.44
N ALA A 252 15.33 3.45 22.78
CA ALA A 252 14.01 3.44 22.15
C ALA A 252 13.94 2.51 20.93
N GLN A 253 12.73 2.03 20.63
CA GLN A 253 12.40 1.18 19.49
C GLN A 253 11.48 1.94 18.52
N ALA A 254 11.89 3.14 18.15
CA ALA A 254 11.06 4.13 17.46
C ALA A 254 11.05 3.96 15.93
N ALA A 255 12.19 3.55 15.36
CA ALA A 255 12.37 3.18 13.97
C ALA A 255 12.01 1.69 13.73
N THR A 256 12.18 0.84 14.75
CA THR A 256 11.89 -0.61 14.72
C THR A 256 10.47 -0.91 14.24
N ASN A 257 10.36 -1.66 13.13
CA ASN A 257 9.10 -2.12 12.58
C ASN A 257 8.83 -3.56 13.06
N SER A 258 8.12 -3.71 14.17
CA SER A 258 7.84 -5.02 14.79
C SER A 258 7.10 -6.01 13.87
N VAL A 259 6.33 -5.53 12.88
CA VAL A 259 5.72 -6.40 11.86
C VAL A 259 6.77 -6.93 10.88
N GLN A 260 7.84 -6.18 10.59
CA GLN A 260 8.96 -6.64 9.76
C GLN A 260 9.83 -7.66 10.52
N GLU A 261 10.12 -7.43 11.80
CA GLU A 261 10.80 -8.40 12.67
C GLU A 261 10.02 -9.73 12.75
N LEU A 262 8.71 -9.66 12.97
CA LEU A 262 7.82 -10.84 13.02
C LEU A 262 7.69 -11.56 11.67
N VAL A 263 7.90 -10.84 10.56
CA VAL A 263 7.97 -11.40 9.20
C VAL A 263 9.30 -12.10 8.95
N LEU A 264 10.43 -11.52 9.38
CA LEU A 264 11.78 -12.08 9.23
C LEU A 264 11.98 -13.34 10.10
N THR A 265 11.49 -13.32 11.34
CA THR A 265 11.63 -14.43 12.31
C THR A 265 10.59 -15.55 12.13
N GLY A 266 9.68 -15.42 11.16
CA GLY A 266 8.46 -16.22 11.08
C GLY A 266 8.39 -17.25 9.96
N GLU A 267 7.61 -18.31 10.17
CA GLU A 267 7.31 -19.28 9.13
C GLU A 267 6.59 -18.60 7.94
N MET A 268 7.27 -18.51 6.79
CA MET A 268 6.78 -17.78 5.60
C MET A 268 5.35 -18.15 5.19
N TRP A 269 4.97 -19.43 5.28
CA TRP A 269 3.63 -19.88 4.93
C TRP A 269 2.54 -19.38 5.91
N VAL A 270 2.87 -19.24 7.20
CA VAL A 270 2.00 -18.62 8.21
C VAL A 270 1.88 -17.13 7.91
N ASN A 271 3.00 -16.46 7.61
CA ASN A 271 3.00 -15.04 7.25
C ASN A 271 2.15 -14.74 6.00
N ILE A 272 2.18 -15.60 4.98
CA ILE A 272 1.30 -15.52 3.81
C ILE A 272 -0.19 -15.63 4.22
N ILE A 273 -0.56 -16.63 5.02
CA ILE A 273 -1.97 -16.86 5.39
C ILE A 273 -2.50 -15.75 6.32
N VAL A 274 -1.70 -15.32 7.30
CA VAL A 274 -2.17 -14.42 8.37
C VAL A 274 -1.96 -12.96 8.00
N MET A 275 -0.71 -12.54 7.79
CA MET A 275 -0.31 -11.13 7.66
C MET A 275 -0.57 -10.57 6.26
N VAL A 276 -0.49 -11.42 5.23
CA VAL A 276 -0.72 -11.01 3.83
C VAL A 276 -2.18 -11.20 3.41
N MET A 277 -2.88 -12.25 3.89
CA MET A 277 -4.23 -12.58 3.45
C MET A 277 -5.33 -12.23 4.47
N ILE A 278 -5.30 -12.78 5.69
CA ILE A 278 -6.41 -12.65 6.66
C ILE A 278 -6.50 -11.22 7.24
N GLY A 279 -5.40 -10.66 7.75
CA GLY A 279 -5.38 -9.33 8.36
C GLY A 279 -5.91 -8.24 7.42
N PRO A 280 -5.31 -8.07 6.24
CA PRO A 280 -5.77 -7.14 5.21
C PRO A 280 -7.26 -7.27 4.83
N VAL A 281 -7.81 -8.49 4.81
CA VAL A 281 -9.25 -8.69 4.58
C VAL A 281 -10.08 -8.16 5.76
N VAL A 282 -9.74 -8.50 7.00
CA VAL A 282 -10.47 -8.05 8.19
C VAL A 282 -10.38 -6.54 8.37
N GLU A 283 -9.20 -5.96 8.19
CA GLU A 283 -8.95 -4.53 8.32
C GLU A 283 -9.70 -3.72 7.28
N GLU A 284 -9.67 -4.12 6.00
CA GLU A 284 -10.43 -3.42 4.96
C GLU A 284 -11.94 -3.51 5.20
N LEU A 285 -12.43 -4.65 5.71
CA LEU A 285 -13.83 -4.80 6.13
C LEU A 285 -14.19 -3.85 7.29
N LEU A 286 -13.31 -3.66 8.28
CA LEU A 286 -13.54 -2.71 9.38
C LEU A 286 -13.44 -1.26 8.89
N PHE A 287 -12.26 -0.86 8.39
CA PHE A 287 -11.94 0.54 8.10
C PHE A 287 -12.60 1.09 6.83
N ARG A 288 -12.81 0.27 5.80
CA ARG A 288 -13.50 0.75 4.58
C ARG A 288 -14.96 0.32 4.57
N LYS A 289 -15.28 -0.97 4.71
CA LYS A 289 -16.68 -1.44 4.57
C LYS A 289 -17.59 -0.99 5.72
N VAL A 290 -17.09 -0.93 6.97
CA VAL A 290 -17.90 -0.51 8.14
C VAL A 290 -17.72 0.97 8.47
N LEU A 291 -16.50 1.49 8.53
CA LEU A 291 -16.22 2.87 8.97
C LEU A 291 -16.51 3.94 7.89
N CYS A 292 -16.04 3.80 6.64
CA CYS A 292 -16.24 4.85 5.62
C CYS A 292 -17.72 5.25 5.39
N PRO A 293 -18.71 4.34 5.30
CA PRO A 293 -20.13 4.70 5.21
C PRO A 293 -20.64 5.60 6.35
N ARG A 294 -20.07 5.45 7.57
CA ARG A 294 -20.43 6.27 8.74
C ARG A 294 -19.81 7.66 8.70
N LEU A 295 -18.72 7.84 7.97
CA LEU A 295 -18.06 9.13 7.78
C LEU A 295 -18.57 9.88 6.54
N LYS A 296 -19.06 9.17 5.52
CA LYS A 296 -19.46 9.68 4.19
C LYS A 296 -20.40 10.90 4.25
N ALA A 297 -21.35 10.91 5.19
CA ALA A 297 -22.31 12.00 5.38
C ALA A 297 -21.65 13.36 5.70
N TYR A 298 -20.44 13.36 6.29
CA TYR A 298 -19.65 14.57 6.57
C TYR A 298 -18.69 14.96 5.44
N GLY A 299 -18.62 14.14 4.40
CA GLY A 299 -17.88 14.40 3.17
C GLY A 299 -16.59 13.62 3.05
N ASP A 300 -16.04 13.65 1.83
CA ASP A 300 -14.94 12.78 1.45
C ASP A 300 -13.65 13.13 2.22
N TRP A 301 -13.33 14.41 2.42
CA TRP A 301 -12.18 14.82 3.23
C TRP A 301 -12.26 14.33 4.68
N VAL A 302 -13.45 14.40 5.30
CA VAL A 302 -13.63 13.91 6.68
C VAL A 302 -13.49 12.40 6.71
N THR A 303 -14.01 11.70 5.71
CA THR A 303 -13.87 10.24 5.59
C THR A 303 -12.41 9.84 5.44
N ILE A 304 -11.71 10.37 4.44
CA ILE A 304 -10.31 10.08 4.09
C ILE A 304 -9.39 10.31 5.30
N ILE A 305 -9.46 11.50 5.92
CA ILE A 305 -8.55 11.85 7.01
C ILE A 305 -8.89 11.10 8.30
N VAL A 306 -10.17 10.87 8.63
CA VAL A 306 -10.52 10.16 9.86
C VAL A 306 -10.24 8.66 9.75
N THR A 307 -10.57 7.97 8.65
CA THR A 307 -10.19 6.56 8.55
C THR A 307 -8.69 6.36 8.28
N GLY A 308 -7.99 7.32 7.69
CA GLY A 308 -6.52 7.33 7.65
C GLY A 308 -5.95 7.44 9.06
N LEU A 309 -6.35 8.45 9.83
CA LEU A 309 -5.89 8.67 11.20
C LEU A 309 -6.20 7.47 12.11
N MET A 310 -7.42 6.95 12.05
CA MET A 310 -7.81 5.81 12.86
C MET A 310 -7.08 4.52 12.45
N PHE A 311 -6.75 4.33 11.17
CA PHE A 311 -5.99 3.17 10.71
C PHE A 311 -4.50 3.29 11.06
N GLY A 312 -3.89 4.47 10.91
CA GLY A 312 -2.51 4.74 11.33
C GLY A 312 -2.30 4.52 12.83
N VAL A 313 -3.14 5.14 13.66
CA VAL A 313 -3.11 4.95 15.13
C VAL A 313 -3.40 3.50 15.54
N PHE A 314 -4.04 2.69 14.69
CA PHE A 314 -4.34 1.28 14.99
C PHE A 314 -3.13 0.34 15.00
N HIS A 315 -1.98 0.77 14.46
CA HIS A 315 -0.80 -0.08 14.34
C HIS A 315 0.14 -0.02 15.56
N GLY A 316 -0.15 0.82 16.55
CA GLY A 316 0.55 0.82 17.83
C GLY A 316 2.04 1.18 17.79
N ASN A 317 2.61 1.65 16.67
CA ASN A 317 4.00 2.11 16.56
C ASN A 317 4.15 3.29 15.58
N ILE A 318 5.26 4.02 15.68
CA ILE A 318 5.47 5.29 14.95
C ILE A 318 5.72 5.04 13.45
N THR A 319 6.76 4.26 13.11
CA THR A 319 7.16 4.01 11.71
C THR A 319 5.98 3.47 10.88
N GLN A 320 5.25 2.50 11.40
CA GLN A 320 4.07 1.93 10.73
C GLN A 320 2.88 2.88 10.73
N GLY A 321 2.64 3.61 11.82
CA GLY A 321 1.50 4.53 11.93
C GLY A 321 1.48 5.61 10.85
N ILE A 322 2.65 6.08 10.39
CA ILE A 322 2.76 7.06 9.31
C ILE A 322 2.43 6.43 7.94
N TYR A 323 3.00 5.27 7.57
CA TYR A 323 2.67 4.65 6.28
C TYR A 323 1.25 4.12 6.23
N ALA A 324 0.76 3.53 7.32
CA ALA A 324 -0.63 3.13 7.46
C ALA A 324 -1.58 4.34 7.34
N PHE A 325 -1.27 5.49 7.95
CA PHE A 325 -2.06 6.72 7.76
C PHE A 325 -2.19 7.09 6.28
N MET A 326 -1.07 7.17 5.56
CA MET A 326 -1.05 7.59 4.14
C MET A 326 -1.74 6.56 3.23
N PHE A 327 -1.43 5.28 3.41
CA PHE A 327 -2.00 4.17 2.65
C PHE A 327 -3.51 4.04 2.90
N GLY A 328 -3.94 4.03 4.18
CA GLY A 328 -5.33 3.91 4.58
C GLY A 328 -6.21 5.10 4.16
N ALA A 329 -5.66 6.32 4.20
CA ALA A 329 -6.32 7.50 3.66
C ALA A 329 -6.56 7.36 2.14
N PHE A 330 -5.59 6.82 1.40
CA PHE A 330 -5.73 6.59 -0.04
C PHE A 330 -6.68 5.43 -0.37
N LEU A 331 -6.63 4.30 0.36
CA LEU A 331 -7.62 3.23 0.21
C LEU A 331 -9.04 3.71 0.50
N ALA A 332 -9.21 4.63 1.46
CA ALA A 332 -10.50 5.29 1.69
C ALA A 332 -10.96 6.13 0.48
N TYR A 333 -10.06 6.87 -0.16
CA TYR A 333 -10.35 7.57 -1.42
C TYR A 333 -10.78 6.59 -2.52
N VAL A 334 -10.04 5.48 -2.72
CA VAL A 334 -10.38 4.45 -3.71
C VAL A 334 -11.75 3.84 -3.42
N TYR A 335 -12.07 3.53 -2.16
CA TYR A 335 -13.37 3.00 -1.76
C TYR A 335 -14.50 4.02 -1.97
N LEU A 336 -14.28 5.31 -1.66
CA LEU A 336 -15.23 6.41 -1.93
C LEU A 336 -15.46 6.68 -3.43
N ARG A 337 -14.59 6.20 -4.31
CA ARG A 337 -14.76 6.32 -5.77
C ARG A 337 -15.38 5.08 -6.41
N THR A 338 -15.14 3.90 -5.84
CA THR A 338 -15.52 2.61 -6.45
C THR A 338 -16.69 1.90 -5.77
N GLY A 339 -16.89 2.10 -4.46
CA GLY A 339 -17.80 1.29 -3.63
C GLY A 339 -17.45 -0.21 -3.61
N ASN A 340 -16.24 -0.58 -4.06
CA ASN A 340 -15.85 -1.96 -4.28
C ASN A 340 -14.70 -2.37 -3.35
N ILE A 341 -15.07 -3.09 -2.28
CA ILE A 341 -14.15 -3.56 -1.25
C ILE A 341 -13.06 -4.49 -1.79
N PHE A 342 -13.31 -5.22 -2.88
CA PHE A 342 -12.33 -6.14 -3.46
C PHE A 342 -11.14 -5.41 -4.11
N ILE A 343 -11.30 -4.14 -4.51
CA ILE A 343 -10.19 -3.34 -5.05
C ILE A 343 -9.22 -2.99 -3.92
N THR A 344 -9.73 -2.54 -2.77
CA THR A 344 -8.86 -2.09 -1.67
C THR A 344 -8.29 -3.27 -0.87
N ILE A 345 -9.05 -4.36 -0.70
CA ILE A 345 -8.50 -5.67 -0.28
C ILE A 345 -7.38 -6.12 -1.24
N GLY A 346 -7.62 -6.08 -2.56
CA GLY A 346 -6.62 -6.48 -3.56
C GLY A 346 -5.34 -5.65 -3.48
N TYR A 347 -5.44 -4.32 -3.31
CA TYR A 347 -4.27 -3.46 -3.12
C TYR A 347 -3.53 -3.80 -1.83
N HIS A 348 -4.24 -4.05 -0.73
CA HIS A 348 -3.63 -4.31 0.58
C HIS A 348 -2.92 -5.68 0.62
N ILE A 349 -3.56 -6.74 0.13
CA ILE A 349 -2.94 -8.07 -0.04
C ILE A 349 -1.70 -7.97 -0.94
N THR A 350 -1.80 -7.28 -2.09
CA THR A 350 -0.67 -7.16 -3.03
C THR A 350 0.48 -6.34 -2.44
N ALA A 351 0.16 -5.25 -1.71
CA ALA A 351 1.16 -4.43 -1.04
C ALA A 351 1.90 -5.20 0.04
N ASN A 352 1.20 -5.97 0.88
CA ASN A 352 1.84 -6.79 1.92
C ASN A 352 2.62 -7.97 1.30
N PHE A 353 2.12 -8.63 0.26
CA PHE A 353 2.85 -9.69 -0.45
C PHE A 353 4.19 -9.19 -1.02
N MET A 354 4.18 -8.03 -1.66
CA MET A 354 5.39 -7.37 -2.18
C MET A 354 6.27 -6.77 -1.06
N GLY A 355 5.68 -6.36 0.07
CA GLY A 355 6.40 -5.80 1.22
C GLY A 355 7.04 -6.83 2.15
N SER A 356 6.64 -8.11 2.07
CA SER A 356 7.12 -9.18 2.96
C SER A 356 7.62 -10.42 2.21
N VAL A 357 6.75 -11.10 1.48
CA VAL A 357 7.02 -12.42 0.89
C VAL A 357 8.08 -12.35 -0.20
N ILE A 358 8.01 -11.36 -1.09
CA ILE A 358 9.03 -11.22 -2.15
C ILE A 358 10.41 -10.88 -1.54
N PRO A 359 10.56 -9.89 -0.64
CA PRO A 359 11.79 -9.69 0.12
C PRO A 359 12.32 -10.97 0.78
N LEU A 360 11.52 -11.69 1.58
CA LEU A 360 11.94 -12.94 2.24
C LEU A 360 12.50 -13.98 1.25
N LEU A 361 11.80 -14.20 0.14
CA LEU A 361 12.26 -15.14 -0.89
C LEU A 361 13.61 -14.72 -1.50
N LEU A 362 13.81 -13.42 -1.73
CA LEU A 362 15.07 -12.90 -2.27
C LEU A 362 16.21 -12.95 -1.25
N MET A 363 15.93 -12.61 0.01
CA MET A 363 16.89 -12.70 1.12
C MET A 363 17.41 -14.13 1.29
N ASN A 364 16.51 -15.12 1.22
CA ASN A 364 16.87 -16.53 1.24
C ASN A 364 17.72 -16.97 0.02
N THR A 365 17.54 -16.36 -1.16
CA THR A 365 18.41 -16.65 -2.33
C THR A 365 19.78 -15.98 -2.26
N VAL A 366 19.93 -14.88 -1.51
CA VAL A 366 21.20 -14.16 -1.34
C VAL A 366 22.09 -14.78 -0.26
N ASN A 367 21.53 -15.64 0.61
CA ASN A 367 22.17 -16.12 1.84
C ASN A 367 22.64 -14.94 2.71
N ILE A 368 21.68 -14.13 3.19
CA ILE A 368 21.99 -12.93 3.95
C ILE A 368 22.80 -13.22 5.22
N ASP A 369 22.58 -14.35 5.92
CA ASP A 369 23.38 -14.70 7.09
C ASP A 369 24.89 -14.73 6.75
N GLY A 370 25.25 -15.37 5.64
CA GLY A 370 26.63 -15.39 5.13
C GLY A 370 27.12 -14.04 4.58
N TYR A 371 26.22 -13.23 4.00
CA TYR A 371 26.56 -11.87 3.55
C TYR A 371 26.86 -10.94 4.71
N ASP A 372 26.05 -10.99 5.77
CA ASP A 372 26.19 -10.14 6.96
C ASP A 372 27.41 -10.56 7.79
N GLU A 373 27.72 -11.87 7.89
CA GLU A 373 28.99 -12.35 8.45
C GLU A 373 30.20 -11.78 7.69
N VAL A 374 30.18 -11.82 6.35
CA VAL A 374 31.25 -11.29 5.51
C VAL A 374 31.34 -9.76 5.59
N MET A 375 30.22 -9.05 5.58
CA MET A 375 30.15 -7.59 5.75
C MET A 375 30.67 -7.15 7.12
N ALA A 376 30.42 -7.92 8.18
CA ALA A 376 30.90 -7.65 9.52
C ALA A 376 32.44 -7.75 9.66
N THR A 377 33.14 -8.40 8.73
CA THR A 377 34.62 -8.38 8.69
C THR A 377 35.19 -7.01 8.30
N GLY A 378 34.42 -6.19 7.58
CA GLY A 378 34.88 -4.95 6.97
C GLY A 378 35.82 -5.13 5.77
N ASP A 379 36.11 -6.36 5.32
CA ASP A 379 36.99 -6.61 4.19
C ASP A 379 36.24 -6.54 2.85
N ALA A 380 36.51 -5.48 2.09
CA ALA A 380 35.92 -5.25 0.77
C ALA A 380 36.30 -6.32 -0.27
N GLN A 381 37.39 -7.09 -0.08
CA GLN A 381 37.73 -8.21 -0.96
C GLN A 381 36.80 -9.39 -0.72
N LEU A 382 36.61 -9.81 0.54
CA LEU A 382 35.69 -10.89 0.90
C LEU A 382 34.24 -10.57 0.52
N VAL A 383 33.79 -9.32 0.73
CA VAL A 383 32.47 -8.85 0.27
C VAL A 383 32.34 -8.96 -1.25
N SER A 384 33.37 -8.55 -2.01
CA SER A 384 33.34 -8.66 -3.47
C SER A 384 33.41 -10.10 -3.97
N GLU A 385 34.11 -10.98 -3.27
CA GLU A 385 34.22 -12.41 -3.56
C GLU A 385 32.85 -13.09 -3.36
N PHE A 386 32.24 -12.92 -2.19
CA PHE A 386 30.88 -13.42 -1.88
C PHE A 386 29.83 -12.92 -2.88
N MET A 387 29.89 -11.64 -3.28
CA MET A 387 29.00 -11.09 -4.31
C MET A 387 29.25 -11.68 -5.72
N SER A 388 30.50 -12.06 -6.03
CA SER A 388 30.87 -12.68 -7.30
C SER A 388 30.53 -14.17 -7.40
N ASP A 389 30.45 -14.86 -6.26
CA ASP A 389 30.00 -16.25 -6.13
C ASP A 389 28.46 -16.39 -6.17
N ASN A 390 27.72 -15.34 -5.78
CA ASN A 390 26.25 -15.31 -5.75
C ASN A 390 25.61 -14.34 -6.77
N PRO A 391 26.09 -14.26 -8.03
CA PRO A 391 25.78 -13.14 -8.92
C PRO A 391 24.31 -13.09 -9.35
N GLU A 392 23.66 -14.24 -9.50
CA GLU A 392 22.24 -14.32 -9.86
C GLU A 392 21.34 -13.78 -8.74
N ALA A 393 21.68 -14.04 -7.48
CA ALA A 393 20.89 -13.59 -6.33
C ALA A 393 20.99 -12.08 -6.12
N PHE A 394 22.21 -11.53 -6.17
CA PHE A 394 22.42 -10.08 -6.12
C PHE A 394 21.81 -9.36 -7.34
N ALA A 395 21.87 -9.96 -8.54
CA ALA A 395 21.19 -9.43 -9.72
C ALA A 395 19.66 -9.42 -9.55
N LEU A 396 19.07 -10.49 -9.01
CA LEU A 396 17.62 -10.58 -8.80
C LEU A 396 17.14 -9.60 -7.72
N TYR A 397 17.88 -9.46 -6.61
CA TYR A 397 17.62 -8.48 -5.57
C TYR A 397 17.73 -7.04 -6.11
N GLY A 398 18.77 -6.75 -6.88
CA GLY A 398 18.96 -5.45 -7.56
C GLY A 398 17.86 -5.13 -8.57
N LEU A 399 17.43 -6.11 -9.38
CA LEU A 399 16.29 -5.98 -10.30
C LEU A 399 14.98 -5.71 -9.55
N TYR A 400 14.77 -6.34 -8.39
CA TYR A 400 13.61 -6.04 -7.55
C TYR A 400 13.66 -4.62 -6.99
N GLY A 401 14.81 -4.17 -6.47
CA GLY A 401 15.00 -2.80 -6.02
C GLY A 401 14.73 -1.76 -7.12
N LEU A 402 15.24 -2.00 -8.34
CA LEU A 402 14.98 -1.16 -9.51
C LEU A 402 13.50 -1.15 -9.93
N PHE A 403 12.81 -2.30 -9.86
CA PHE A 403 11.37 -2.38 -10.12
C PHE A 403 10.57 -1.56 -9.10
N ILE A 404 10.85 -1.70 -7.80
CA ILE A 404 10.21 -0.94 -6.73
C ILE A 404 10.46 0.57 -6.89
N PHE A 405 11.70 0.97 -7.19
CA PHE A 405 12.05 2.36 -7.47
C PHE A 405 11.30 2.92 -8.70
N GLY A 406 11.17 2.10 -9.76
CA GLY A 406 10.35 2.42 -10.93
C GLY A 406 8.86 2.60 -10.62
N LEU A 407 8.30 1.77 -9.74
CA LEU A 407 6.92 1.95 -9.25
C LEU A 407 6.77 3.26 -8.45
N ILE A 408 7.72 3.59 -7.58
CA ILE A 408 7.71 4.83 -6.77
C ILE A 408 7.75 6.07 -7.67
N ILE A 409 8.67 6.12 -8.64
CA ILE A 409 8.74 7.20 -9.64
C ILE A 409 7.41 7.29 -10.42
N THR A 410 6.89 6.15 -10.88
CA THR A 410 5.63 6.11 -11.63
C THR A 410 4.45 6.63 -10.80
N GLY A 411 4.36 6.27 -9.51
CA GLY A 411 3.31 6.75 -8.61
C GLY A 411 3.43 8.24 -8.30
N ILE A 412 4.65 8.77 -8.11
CA ILE A 412 4.89 10.22 -7.94
C ILE A 412 4.40 10.97 -9.19
N ILE A 413 4.75 10.49 -10.39
CA ILE A 413 4.28 11.06 -11.66
C ILE A 413 2.75 10.97 -11.76
N LEU A 414 2.14 9.83 -11.40
CA LEU A 414 0.69 9.66 -11.41
C LEU A 414 -0.02 10.61 -10.42
N ILE A 415 0.51 10.82 -9.22
CA ILE A 415 -0.01 11.79 -8.24
C ILE A 415 0.02 13.20 -8.85
N ILE A 416 1.18 13.64 -9.34
CA ILE A 416 1.38 14.98 -9.91
C ILE A 416 0.47 15.20 -11.13
N VAL A 417 0.45 14.27 -12.08
CA VAL A 417 -0.36 14.38 -13.31
C VAL A 417 -1.86 14.32 -13.01
N THR A 418 -2.30 13.52 -12.03
CA THR A 418 -3.72 13.42 -11.64
C THR A 418 -4.18 14.68 -10.91
N ALA A 419 -3.34 15.26 -10.06
CA ALA A 419 -3.60 16.54 -9.39
C ALA A 419 -3.61 17.71 -10.41
N ALA A 420 -2.59 17.84 -11.25
CA ALA A 420 -2.47 18.89 -12.25
C ALA A 420 -3.61 18.86 -13.29
N ARG A 421 -4.04 17.66 -13.71
CA ARG A 421 -5.21 17.48 -14.59
C ARG A 421 -6.56 17.56 -13.86
N LYS A 422 -6.58 17.93 -12.57
CA LYS A 422 -7.77 18.08 -11.71
C LYS A 422 -8.68 16.84 -11.70
N ARG A 423 -8.08 15.65 -11.79
CA ARG A 423 -8.78 14.35 -11.78
C ARG A 423 -9.00 13.80 -10.37
N ILE A 424 -8.50 14.48 -9.33
CA ILE A 424 -8.82 14.19 -7.93
C ILE A 424 -10.16 14.86 -7.59
N PHE A 425 -11.27 14.14 -7.76
CA PHE A 425 -12.57 14.57 -7.28
C PHE A 425 -12.66 14.47 -5.75
N ILE A 426 -13.32 15.42 -5.08
CA ILE A 426 -13.62 15.39 -3.64
C ILE A 426 -15.03 15.95 -3.44
N TYR A 427 -15.95 15.14 -2.91
CA TYR A 427 -17.34 15.57 -2.73
C TYR A 427 -17.61 16.08 -1.30
N PRO A 428 -18.36 17.19 -1.15
CA PRO A 428 -18.80 17.66 0.16
C PRO A 428 -19.84 16.71 0.75
N GLY A 429 -19.90 16.64 2.08
CA GLY A 429 -20.93 15.87 2.78
C GLY A 429 -22.29 16.58 2.76
N ARG A 430 -23.35 15.79 2.91
CA ARG A 430 -24.70 16.27 3.25
C ARG A 430 -24.70 17.10 4.52
N ILE A 431 -23.91 16.69 5.53
CA ILE A 431 -23.77 17.37 6.81
C ILE A 431 -22.47 18.20 6.78
N ARG A 432 -22.58 19.47 6.41
CA ARG A 432 -21.43 20.40 6.42
C ARG A 432 -21.08 20.83 7.84
N ILE A 433 -19.96 20.32 8.37
CA ILE A 433 -19.37 20.80 9.62
C ILE A 433 -18.73 22.19 9.36
N PRO A 434 -19.12 23.26 10.10
CA PRO A 434 -18.49 24.59 10.00
C PRO A 434 -16.97 24.52 10.23
N SER A 435 -16.19 25.28 9.46
CA SER A 435 -14.72 25.22 9.43
C SER A 435 -14.09 25.25 10.83
N GLY A 436 -14.36 26.32 11.61
CA GLY A 436 -13.86 26.48 12.98
C GLY A 436 -14.41 25.47 14.00
N MET A 437 -15.38 24.63 13.63
CA MET A 437 -15.93 23.60 14.52
C MET A 437 -15.40 22.19 14.24
N ARG A 438 -14.70 21.95 13.11
CA ARG A 438 -14.28 20.61 12.65
C ARG A 438 -13.56 19.81 13.72
N PHE A 439 -12.41 20.29 14.21
CA PHE A 439 -11.63 19.60 15.25
C PHE A 439 -12.45 19.39 16.54
N THR A 440 -13.19 20.42 16.98
CA THR A 440 -14.02 20.37 18.20
C THR A 440 -15.22 19.40 18.12
N THR A 441 -15.52 18.90 16.91
CA THR A 441 -16.63 17.99 16.60
C THR A 441 -16.10 16.58 16.35
N VAL A 442 -15.15 16.45 15.43
CA VAL A 442 -14.58 15.19 14.94
C VAL A 442 -13.64 14.56 15.97
N ILE A 443 -12.78 15.35 16.63
CA ILE A 443 -11.73 14.84 17.52
C ILE A 443 -12.07 15.04 18.99
N LEU A 444 -12.48 16.25 19.41
CA LEU A 444 -12.71 16.56 20.83
C LEU A 444 -14.06 16.05 21.36
N ASN A 445 -14.33 14.75 21.23
CA ASN A 445 -15.46 14.04 21.79
C ASN A 445 -14.96 12.79 22.54
N VAL A 446 -15.72 12.30 23.53
CA VAL A 446 -15.23 11.29 24.48
C VAL A 446 -14.68 10.05 23.77
N GLY A 447 -15.42 9.46 22.83
CA GLY A 447 -14.98 8.25 22.14
C GLY A 447 -13.71 8.42 21.31
N MET A 448 -13.57 9.53 20.58
CA MET A 448 -12.35 9.78 19.80
C MET A 448 -11.16 10.17 20.68
N ILE A 449 -11.40 10.85 21.82
CA ILE A 449 -10.36 11.12 22.82
C ILE A 449 -9.87 9.80 23.43
N MET A 450 -10.76 8.91 23.87
CA MET A 450 -10.38 7.61 24.45
C MET A 450 -9.61 6.76 23.42
N PHE A 451 -10.08 6.69 22.18
CA PHE A 451 -9.39 5.98 21.10
C PHE A 451 -7.97 6.53 20.86
N LEU A 452 -7.83 7.85 20.69
CA LEU A 452 -6.52 8.46 20.41
C LEU A 452 -5.57 8.37 21.60
N LEU A 453 -6.04 8.55 22.84
CA LEU A 453 -5.20 8.38 24.03
C LEU A 453 -4.78 6.91 24.21
N GLY A 454 -5.64 5.95 23.88
CA GLY A 454 -5.30 4.52 23.89
C GLY A 454 -4.17 4.20 22.91
N GLY A 455 -4.34 4.52 21.63
CA GLY A 455 -3.32 4.26 20.62
C GLY A 455 -2.04 5.09 20.80
N ILE A 456 -2.12 6.32 21.32
CA ILE A 456 -0.91 7.10 21.68
C ILE A 456 -0.18 6.46 22.87
N PHE A 457 -0.89 5.90 23.84
CA PHE A 457 -0.29 5.14 24.93
C PHE A 457 0.36 3.83 24.43
N GLU A 458 -0.28 3.11 23.50
CA GLU A 458 0.30 1.93 22.84
C GLU A 458 1.59 2.26 22.09
N ILE A 459 1.55 3.32 21.26
CA ILE A 459 2.71 3.85 20.55
C ILE A 459 3.82 4.23 21.54
N PHE A 460 3.49 4.89 22.64
CA PHE A 460 4.46 5.26 23.66
C PHE A 460 5.08 4.06 24.37
N ILE A 461 4.30 3.02 24.70
CA ILE A 461 4.83 1.77 25.27
C ILE A 461 5.77 1.11 24.27
N ASN A 462 5.29 0.74 23.08
CA ASN A 462 6.08 0.03 22.07
C ASN A 462 7.30 0.80 21.54
N THR A 463 7.41 2.11 21.81
CA THR A 463 8.57 2.94 21.47
C THR A 463 9.62 2.99 22.59
N PHE A 464 9.27 2.73 23.85
CA PHE A 464 10.13 2.99 25.02
C PHE A 464 10.19 1.86 26.07
N TYR A 465 9.44 0.76 25.90
CA TYR A 465 9.29 -0.35 26.85
C TYR A 465 9.02 -1.70 26.16
#